data_AF-A0A662TLI3-F1
#
_entry.id   AF-A0A662TLI3-F1
#
_cell.length_a   1.000
_cell.length_b   1.000
_cell.length_c   1.000
_cell.angle_alpha   90.00
_cell.angle_beta   90.00
_cell.angle_gamma   90.00
#
_symmetry.space_group_name_H-M   'P 1'
#
loop_
_entity.id
_entity.type
_entity.pdbx_description
1 polymer ?
#
loop_
_entity_poly.entity_id
_entity_poly.type
_entity_poly.pdbx_seq_one_letter_code
_entity_poly.pdbx_strand_id
1 'polypeptide(L)' 'MAILRMDEIRRMTPEELEKKLKELKIELIHARMRVATARGEVDTKRLRELRRAIARINTVLREYKFRKIGA' A
#
# COMPACT_ATOMS: atom_id res chain seq x y z
N MET A 1 1.49 12.84 5.76
CA MET A 1 2.21 13.04 4.49
C MET A 1 1.99 11.76 3.69
N ALA A 2 1.71 11.79 2.40
CA ALA A 2 1.46 10.54 1.68
C ALA A 2 2.71 9.66 1.70
N ILE A 3 2.59 8.43 2.20
CA ILE A 3 3.70 7.47 2.28
C ILE A 3 4.22 7.10 0.87
N LEU A 4 3.32 7.05 -0.12
CA LEU A 4 3.65 6.98 -1.54
C LEU A 4 2.71 7.90 -2.32
N ARG A 5 3.28 8.71 -3.22
CA ARG A 5 2.53 9.48 -4.21
C ARG A 5 2.23 8.64 -5.45
N MET A 6 1.25 9.07 -6.23
CA MET A 6 0.75 8.30 -7.36
C MET A 6 1.76 8.24 -8.52
N ASP A 7 2.49 9.33 -8.73
CA ASP A 7 3.58 9.45 -9.71
C ASP A 7 4.72 8.48 -9.39
N GLU A 8 5.08 8.31 -8.11
CA GLU A 8 6.08 7.33 -7.69
C GLU A 8 5.62 5.89 -7.98
N ILE A 9 4.35 5.57 -7.69
CA ILE A 9 3.77 4.25 -7.95
C ILE A 9 3.76 3.94 -9.45
N ARG A 10 3.38 4.91 -10.31
CA ARG A 10 3.30 4.70 -11.76
C ARG A 10 4.67 4.56 -12.45
N ARG A 11 5.76 4.96 -11.78
CA ARG A 11 7.13 4.79 -12.29
C ARG A 11 7.73 3.42 -11.98
N MET A 12 7.16 2.67 -11.04
CA MET A 12 7.63 1.34 -10.66
C MET A 12 7.18 0.27 -11.66
N THR A 13 7.97 -0.78 -11.83
CA THR A 13 7.55 -1.96 -12.60
C THR A 13 6.47 -2.77 -11.85
N PRO A 14 5.70 -3.63 -12.53
CA PRO A 14 4.74 -4.52 -11.86
C PRO A 14 5.38 -5.37 -10.75
N GLU A 15 6.60 -5.88 -10.96
CA GLU A 15 7.34 -6.70 -9.99
C GLU A 15 7.75 -5.88 -8.75
N GLU A 16 8.20 -4.64 -8.97
CA GLU A 16 8.52 -3.70 -7.89
C GLU A 16 7.27 -3.33 -7.09
N LEU A 17 6.15 -3.10 -7.77
CA LEU A 17 4.85 -2.83 -7.15
C LEU A 17 4.36 -4.01 -6.31
N GLU A 18 4.51 -5.25 -6.79
CA GLU A 18 4.17 -6.45 -6.03
C GLU A 18 5.05 -6.63 -4.79
N LYS A 19 6.36 -6.39 -4.92
CA LYS A 19 7.28 -6.40 -3.78
C LYS A 19 6.87 -5.35 -2.75
N LYS A 20 6.62 -4.12 -3.20
CA LYS A 20 6.20 -3.01 -2.32
C LYS A 20 4.87 -3.26 -1.65
N LEU A 21 3.93 -3.89 -2.36
CA LEU A 21 2.64 -4.29 -1.82
C LEU A 21 2.79 -5.28 -0.65
N LYS A 22 3.70 -6.26 -0.77
CA LYS A 22 3.98 -7.22 0.30
C LYS A 22 4.56 -6.53 1.54
N GLU A 23 5.54 -5.63 1.36
CA GLU A 23 6.13 -4.84 2.44
C GLU A 23 5.06 -4.04 3.20
N LEU A 24 4.21 -3.30 2.48
CA LEU A 24 3.17 -2.47 3.10
C LEU A 24 2.09 -3.29 3.81
N LYS A 25 1.77 -4.50 3.31
CA LYS A 25 0.83 -5.41 3.98
C LYS A 25 1.39 -5.91 5.32
N ILE A 26 2.68 -6.27 5.36
CA ILE A 26 3.36 -6.66 6.61
C ILE A 26 3.35 -5.50 7.60
N GLU A 27 3.68 -4.29 7.13
CA GLU A 27 3.67 -3.11 7.98
C GLU A 27 2.26 -2.81 8.52
N LEU A 28 1.22 -2.98 7.71
CA LEU A 28 -0.17 -2.84 8.15
C LEU A 28 -0.54 -3.85 9.23
N ILE A 29 -0.08 -5.11 9.12
CA ILE A 29 -0.30 -6.12 10.16
C ILE A 29 0.38 -5.69 11.46
N HIS A 30 1.65 -5.30 11.42
CA HIS A 30 2.36 -4.81 12.60
C HIS A 30 1.67 -3.58 13.22
N ALA A 31 1.20 -2.64 12.40
CA ALA A 31 0.46 -1.48 12.86
C ALA A 31 -0.85 -1.88 13.56
N ARG A 32 -1.61 -2.83 13.00
CA ARG A 32 -2.82 -3.38 13.63
C ARG A 32 -2.52 -4.07 14.96
N MET A 33 -1.44 -4.85 15.04
CA MET A 33 -1.03 -5.50 16.28
C MET A 33 -0.74 -4.47 17.36
N ARG A 34 0.00 -3.40 17.03
CA ARG A 34 0.27 -2.29 17.97
C ARG A 34 -1.02 -1.60 18.43
N VAL A 35 -1.99 -1.39 17.53
CA VAL A 35 -3.29 -0.81 17.91
C VAL A 35 -4.02 -1.72 18.90
N ALA A 36 -4.01 -3.04 18.66
CA ALA A 36 -4.71 -4.00 19.50
C ALA A 36 -4.08 -4.16 20.89
N THR A 37 -2.76 -4.00 21.01
CA THR A 37 -2.04 -4.13 22.28
C THR A 37 -1.89 -2.81 23.05
N ALA A 38 -2.12 -1.67 22.41
CA ALA A 38 -1.97 -0.36 23.03
C ALA A 38 -3.15 -0.03 23.96
N ARG A 39 -2.86 0.24 25.24
CA ARG A 39 -3.78 0.84 26.22
C ARG A 39 -3.87 2.38 26.11
N GLY A 40 -3.33 2.99 25.05
CA GLY A 40 -3.12 4.43 24.87
C GLY A 40 -3.09 4.87 23.39
N GLU A 41 -2.43 5.99 23.09
CA GLU A 41 -2.47 6.67 21.77
C GLU A 41 -2.22 5.76 20.57
N VAL A 42 -3.26 5.63 19.74
CA VAL A 42 -3.23 4.82 18.51
C VAL A 42 -2.86 5.72 17.33
N ASP A 43 -1.82 5.36 16.58
CA ASP A 43 -1.50 6.02 15.31
C ASP A 43 -2.47 5.60 14.18
N THR A 44 -3.71 6.07 14.30
CA THR A 44 -4.78 5.87 13.31
C THR A 44 -4.45 6.51 11.96
N LYS A 45 -3.65 7.57 11.97
CA LYS A 45 -3.20 8.28 10.77
C LYS A 45 -2.29 7.37 9.93
N ARG A 46 -1.31 6.71 10.54
CA ARG A 46 -0.44 5.74 9.86
C ARG A 46 -1.24 4.60 9.27
N LEU A 47 -2.22 4.07 10.01
CA LEU A 47 -3.09 3.01 9.52
C LEU A 47 -3.86 3.42 8.25
N ARG A 48 -4.39 4.65 8.25
CA ARG A 48 -5.09 5.24 7.09
C ARG A 48 -4.15 5.44 5.91
N GLU A 49 -2.94 5.93 6.14
CA GLU A 49 -1.95 6.14 5.10
C GLU A 49 -1.48 4.82 4.47
N LEU A 50 -1.24 3.77 5.26
CA LEU A 50 -0.89 2.43 4.77
C LEU A 50 -2.01 1.83 3.91
N ARG A 51 -3.26 1.89 4.37
CA ARG A 51 -4.41 1.41 3.59
C ARG A 51 -4.54 2.12 2.25
N ARG A 52 -4.33 3.45 2.22
CA ARG A 52 -4.38 4.23 0.99
C ARG A 52 -3.24 3.88 0.03
N ALA A 53 -2.02 3.70 0.54
CA ALA A 53 -0.88 3.29 -0.29
C ALA A 53 -1.12 1.92 -0.94
N ILE A 54 -1.59 0.93 -0.16
CA ILE A 54 -1.96 -0.41 -0.65
C ILE A 54 -3.04 -0.32 -1.73
N ALA A 55 -4.08 0.48 -1.51
CA ALA A 55 -5.16 0.65 -2.49
C ALA A 55 -4.64 1.21 -3.82
N ARG A 56 -3.79 2.25 -3.77
CA ARG A 56 -3.20 2.87 -4.97
C ARG A 56 -2.35 1.90 -5.77
N ILE A 57 -1.50 1.11 -5.11
CA ILE A 57 -0.68 0.08 -5.77
C ILE A 57 -1.56 -0.97 -6.45
N ASN A 58 -2.60 -1.47 -5.76
CA ASN A 58 -3.53 -2.43 -6.35
C ASN A 58 -4.26 -1.86 -7.57
N THR A 59 -4.65 -0.58 -7.54
CA THR A 59 -5.25 0.09 -8.69
C THR A 59 -4.31 0.08 -9.89
N VAL A 60 -3.05 0.48 -9.72
CA VAL A 60 -2.06 0.52 -10.82
C VAL A 60 -1.73 -0.89 -11.34
N LEU A 61 -1.54 -1.88 -10.47
CA LEU A 61 -1.39 -3.28 -10.88
C LEU A 61 -2.58 -3.78 -11.69
N ARG A 62 -3.80 -3.37 -11.33
CA ARG A 62 -5.01 -3.73 -12.07
C ARG A 62 -5.05 -3.04 -13.44
N GLU A 63 -4.64 -1.78 -13.54
CA GLU A 63 -4.48 -1.06 -14.81
C GLU A 63 -3.49 -1.79 -15.74
N TYR A 64 -2.33 -2.22 -15.23
CA TYR A 64 -1.36 -3.02 -15.99
C TYR A 64 -1.96 -4.33 -16.49
N LYS A 65 -2.68 -5.06 -15.63
CA LYS A 65 -3.35 -6.31 -16.02
C LYS A 65 -4.37 -6.10 -17.14
N PHE A 66 -5.17 -5.04 -17.07
CA PHE A 66 -6.15 -4.74 -18.13
C PHE A 66 -5.47 -4.34 -19.45
N ARG A 67 -4.39 -3.54 -19.40
CA ARG A 67 -3.60 -3.21 -20.60
C ARG A 67 -3.01 -4.44 -21.28
N LYS A 68 -2.52 -5.41 -20.51
CA LYS A 68 -1.95 -6.66 -21.06
C LYS A 68 -2.99 -7.56 -21.73
N ILE A 69 -4.26 -7.51 -21.30
CA ILE A 69 -5.34 -8.34 -21.86
C ILE A 69 -5.92 -7.73 -23.14
N GLY A 70 -5.86 -6.41 -23.28
CA GLY A 70 -6.33 -5.69 -24.47
C GLY A 70 -5.28 -5.52 -25.58
N ALA A 71 -4.09 -6.10 -25.42
CA ALA A 71 -3.01 -6.12 -26.40
C ALA A 71 -2.81 -7.56 -26.91
#